data_AF-A0A1D6NFV1-F1
#
_entry.id   AF-A0A1D6NFV1-F1
#
_cell.length_a   1.000
_cell.length_b   1.000
_cell.length_c   1.000
_cell.angle_alpha   90.00
_cell.angle_beta   90.00
_cell.angle_gamma   90.00
#
_symmetry.space_group_name_H-M   'P 1'
#
loop_
_entity.id
_entity.type
_entity.pdbx_description
1 polymer ?
#
loop_
_entity_poly.entity_id
_entity_poly.type
_entity_poly.pdbx_seq_one_letter_code
_entity_poly.pdbx_strand_id
1 'polypeptide(L)'
;MHLVIMRSDKAIMFDTVTTGPSLLRLPKGNCRLDLRSKQVGAKDCAAHAVEFDYATGGVRALKVLTDVWCSSGALDAEGNLVQTGGYFEGEKVHK
;
A
#
# COMPACT_ATOMS: atom_id res chain seq x y z
N MET A 1 4.05 3.89 -8.47
CA MET A 1 5.03 3.73 -7.38
C MET A 1 5.30 5.06 -6.70
N HIS A 2 5.29 5.06 -5.36
CA HIS A 2 5.70 6.20 -4.53
C HIS A 2 6.63 5.71 -3.40
N LEU A 3 7.49 6.61 -2.94
CA LEU A 3 8.33 6.45 -1.74
C LEU A 3 8.25 7.74 -0.94
N VAL A 4 7.98 7.61 0.36
CA VAL A 4 7.95 8.74 1.29
C VAL A 4 8.92 8.47 2.42
N ILE A 5 9.88 9.38 2.63
CA ILE A 5 10.80 9.33 3.77
C ILE A 5 10.06 9.91 4.98
N MET A 6 9.97 9.12 6.05
CA MET A 6 9.33 9.49 7.30
C MET A 6 10.36 10.11 8.25
N ARG A 7 9.88 10.89 9.23
CA ARG A 7 10.73 11.44 10.31
C ARG A 7 11.33 10.37 11.24
N SER A 8 10.89 9.11 11.13
CA SER A 8 11.21 7.99 12.01
C SER A 8 12.33 7.07 11.50
N ASP A 9 13.25 7.60 10.70
CA ASP A 9 14.31 6.84 10.01
C ASP A 9 13.82 5.65 9.17
N LYS A 10 12.62 5.81 8.62
CA LYS A 10 11.93 4.80 7.82
C LYS A 10 11.42 5.43 6.55
N ALA A 11 11.21 4.61 5.52
CA ALA A 11 10.52 4.99 4.31
C ALA A 11 9.26 4.14 4.13
N ILE A 12 8.17 4.75 3.70
CA ILE A 12 6.99 4.02 3.24
C ILE A 12 7.07 3.94 1.72
N MET A 13 7.12 2.73 1.19
CA MET A 13 7.14 2.48 -0.26
C MET A 13 5.87 1.74 -0.63
N PHE A 14 5.21 2.13 -1.71
CA PHE A 14 4.03 1.45 -2.21
C PHE A 14 3.85 1.58 -3.71
N ASP A 15 3.21 0.58 -4.29
CA ASP A 15 2.87 0.54 -5.70
C ASP A 15 1.45 0.01 -5.93
N THR A 16 1.03 0.06 -7.18
CA THR A 16 -0.25 -0.52 -7.62
C THR A 16 -0.40 -1.98 -7.19
N VAL A 17 -1.64 -2.38 -6.97
CA VAL A 17 -2.00 -3.77 -6.63
C VAL A 17 -2.18 -4.65 -7.88
N THR A 18 -1.97 -4.09 -9.08
CA THR A 18 -2.28 -4.74 -10.36
C THR A 18 -1.08 -5.34 -11.08
N THR A 19 0.15 -5.12 -10.60
CA THR A 19 1.40 -5.60 -11.23
C THR A 19 1.75 -7.05 -10.86
N GLY A 20 0.83 -7.74 -10.20
CA GLY A 20 1.00 -9.12 -9.74
C GLY A 20 1.59 -9.21 -8.32
N PRO A 21 1.81 -10.42 -7.81
CA PRO A 21 2.24 -10.62 -6.44
C PRO A 21 3.72 -10.25 -6.26
N SER A 22 4.02 -9.47 -5.23
CA SER A 22 5.39 -9.28 -4.76
C SER A 22 5.92 -10.52 -4.03
N LEU A 23 7.23 -10.57 -3.80
CA LEU A 23 7.87 -11.66 -3.04
C LEU A 23 7.53 -11.62 -1.54
N LEU A 24 7.04 -10.48 -1.05
CA LEU A 24 6.66 -10.30 0.35
C LEU A 24 5.16 -10.52 0.52
N ARG A 25 4.77 -11.26 1.56
CA ARG A 25 3.37 -11.56 1.84
C ARG A 25 2.88 -10.78 3.05
N LEU A 26 1.59 -10.44 3.02
CA LEU A 26 0.88 -9.93 4.19
C LEU A 26 0.77 -11.03 5.26
N PRO A 27 0.70 -10.66 6.56
CA PRO A 27 0.45 -11.61 7.64
C PRO A 27 -0.82 -12.44 7.42
N LYS A 28 -0.82 -13.68 7.92
CA LYS A 28 -1.97 -14.59 7.81
C LYS A 28 -3.25 -13.92 8.33
N GLY A 29 -4.32 -13.99 7.55
CA GLY A 29 -5.61 -13.39 7.88
C GLY A 29 -5.73 -11.90 7.51
N ASN A 30 -4.65 -11.23 7.11
CA ASN A 30 -4.68 -9.81 6.77
C ASN A 30 -4.73 -9.52 5.25
N CYS A 31 -4.99 -10.52 4.42
CA CYS A 31 -5.06 -10.34 2.96
C CYS A 31 -6.14 -9.33 2.56
N ARG A 32 -5.95 -8.69 1.39
CA ARG A 32 -6.94 -7.84 0.74
C ARG A 32 -7.95 -8.70 0.00
N LEU A 33 -9.16 -8.18 -0.20
CA LEU A 33 -10.11 -8.76 -1.13
C LEU A 33 -9.66 -8.36 -2.54
N ASP A 34 -9.52 -9.34 -3.44
CA ASP A 34 -9.21 -9.07 -4.83
C ASP A 34 -10.50 -8.79 -5.60
N LEU A 35 -10.85 -7.51 -5.70
CA LEU A 35 -12.03 -7.03 -6.43
C LEU A 35 -11.91 -7.16 -7.95
N ARG A 36 -10.72 -7.47 -8.47
CA ARG A 36 -10.47 -7.65 -9.91
C ARG A 36 -10.53 -9.12 -10.33
N SER A 37 -10.43 -10.04 -9.38
CA SER A 37 -10.54 -11.47 -9.66
C SER A 37 -11.93 -11.85 -10.18
N LYS A 38 -11.95 -12.80 -11.13
CA LYS A 38 -13.19 -13.45 -11.57
C LYS A 38 -13.77 -14.39 -10.51
N GLN A 39 -12.96 -14.84 -9.56
CA GLN A 39 -13.39 -15.72 -8.49
C GLN A 39 -13.91 -14.90 -7.31
N VAL A 40 -15.19 -15.10 -6.98
CA VAL A 40 -15.82 -14.43 -5.83
C VAL A 40 -15.09 -14.80 -4.55
N GLY A 41 -14.71 -13.78 -3.77
CA GLY A 41 -14.00 -13.97 -2.51
C GLY A 41 -12.50 -14.26 -2.65
N ALA A 42 -11.93 -14.13 -3.85
CA ALA A 42 -10.48 -14.22 -4.05
C ALA A 42 -9.76 -13.19 -3.18
N LYS A 43 -8.57 -13.58 -2.68
CA LYS A 43 -7.78 -12.75 -1.78
C LYS A 43 -6.41 -12.48 -2.37
N ASP A 44 -6.01 -11.23 -2.30
CA ASP A 44 -4.66 -10.79 -2.58
C ASP A 44 -3.87 -10.71 -1.27
N CYS A 45 -2.90 -11.62 -1.12
CA CYS A 45 -2.05 -11.71 0.05
C CYS A 45 -0.64 -11.18 -0.19
N ALA A 46 -0.36 -10.57 -1.35
CA ALA A 46 0.91 -9.93 -1.61
C ALA A 46 0.97 -8.57 -0.90
N ALA A 47 2.17 -8.17 -0.49
CA ALA A 47 2.40 -6.83 0.05
C ALA A 47 2.68 -5.88 -1.13
N HIS A 48 1.79 -4.89 -1.31
CA HIS A 48 1.97 -3.79 -2.28
C HIS A 48 2.46 -2.51 -1.62
N ALA A 49 2.68 -2.56 -0.31
CA ALA A 49 3.32 -1.51 0.46
C ALA A 49 4.23 -2.12 1.51
N VAL A 50 5.29 -1.38 1.85
CA VAL A 50 6.24 -1.74 2.89
C VAL A 50 6.67 -0.51 3.67
N GLU A 51 6.98 -0.74 4.94
CA GLU A 51 7.83 0.14 5.72
C GLU A 51 9.26 -0.42 5.63
N PHE A 52 10.18 0.40 5.14
CA PHE A 52 11.59 0.10 5.04
C PHE A 52 12.36 0.89 6.09
N ASP A 53 13.09 0.19 6.95
CA ASP A 53 13.99 0.77 7.93
C ASP A 53 15.39 0.85 7.30
N TYR A 54 15.81 2.05 6.90
CA TYR A 54 17.08 2.22 6.19
C TYR A 54 18.31 2.19 7.10
N ALA A 55 18.13 2.21 8.43
CA ALA A 55 19.22 2.03 9.38
C ALA A 55 19.59 0.54 9.53
N THR A 56 18.61 -0.36 9.49
CA THR A 56 18.80 -1.81 9.70
C THR A 56 18.65 -2.65 8.44
N GLY A 57 18.09 -2.08 7.37
CA GLY A 57 17.67 -2.81 6.17
C GLY A 57 16.37 -3.62 6.37
N GLY A 58 15.70 -3.47 7.51
CA GLY A 58 14.47 -4.18 7.83
C GLY A 58 13.31 -3.80 6.92
N VAL A 59 12.50 -4.79 6.52
CA VAL A 59 11.31 -4.59 5.68
C VAL A 59 10.09 -5.16 6.38
N ARG A 60 9.04 -4.35 6.56
CA ARG A 60 7.77 -4.74 7.16
C ARG A 60 6.64 -4.55 6.16
N ALA A 61 5.89 -5.63 5.89
CA ALA A 61 4.74 -5.58 5.00
C ALA A 61 3.64 -4.65 5.55
N LEU A 62 3.09 -3.81 4.68
CA LEU A 62 1.94 -2.96 4.95
C LEU A 62 0.78 -3.33 4.02
N LYS A 63 -0.44 -3.21 4.54
CA LYS A 63 -1.65 -3.43 3.76
C LYS A 63 -2.16 -2.09 3.23
N VAL A 64 -2.19 -1.95 1.91
CA VAL A 64 -3.01 -0.92 1.27
C VAL A 64 -4.47 -1.35 1.26
N LEU A 65 -5.39 -0.41 1.46
CA LEU A 65 -6.82 -0.69 1.41
C LEU A 65 -7.32 -0.65 -0.03
N THR A 66 -6.90 0.38 -0.77
CA THR A 66 -7.25 0.63 -2.16
C THR A 66 -6.04 0.60 -3.07
N ASP A 67 -6.26 0.54 -4.38
CA ASP A 67 -5.22 0.65 -5.40
C ASP A 67 -4.72 2.09 -5.47
N VAL A 68 -3.46 2.27 -5.08
CA VAL A 68 -2.77 3.57 -4.94
C VAL A 68 -2.15 4.05 -6.26
N TRP A 69 -2.44 3.41 -7.39
CA TRP A 69 -1.98 3.88 -8.69
C TRP A 69 -2.53 5.29 -8.99
N CYS A 70 -1.68 6.20 -9.47
CA CYS A 70 -2.02 7.61 -9.71
C CYS A 70 -2.56 8.36 -8.47
N SER A 71 -2.30 7.86 -7.25
CA SER A 71 -2.62 8.58 -6.02
C SER A 71 -1.75 9.82 -5.81
N SER A 72 -2.10 10.64 -4.82
CA SER A 72 -1.27 11.72 -4.30
C SER A 72 -1.16 11.61 -2.78
N GLY A 73 -0.13 12.18 -2.18
CA GLY A 73 0.03 12.17 -0.73
C GLY A 73 1.04 13.18 -0.23
N ALA A 74 0.94 13.51 1.06
CA ALA A 74 1.82 14.45 1.75
C ALA A 74 1.90 14.10 3.24
N LEU A 75 2.87 14.68 3.94
CA LEU A 75 2.92 14.64 5.40
C LEU A 75 2.10 15.80 5.96
N ASP A 76 1.26 15.52 6.96
CA ASP A 76 0.58 16.56 7.74
C ASP A 76 1.54 17.28 8.73
N ALA A 77 1.02 18.23 9.50
CA ALA A 77 1.81 19.01 10.45
C ALA A 77 2.43 18.13 11.55
N GLU A 78 1.76 17.03 11.88
CA GLU A 78 2.17 16.02 12.86
C GLU A 78 3.14 14.98 12.26
N GLY A 79 3.34 14.98 10.94
CA GLY A 79 4.22 14.07 10.23
C GLY A 79 3.60 12.73 9.85
N ASN A 80 2.27 12.60 9.89
CA ASN A 80 1.57 11.43 9.38
C ASN A 80 1.47 11.49 7.86
N LEU A 81 1.61 10.34 7.21
CA LEU A 81 1.39 10.22 5.77
C LEU A 81 -0.12 10.24 5.48
N VAL A 82 -0.58 11.32 4.84
CA VAL A 82 -1.93 11.47 4.29
C VAL A 82 -1.88 11.10 2.82
N GLN A 83 -2.72 10.15 2.42
CA GLN A 83 -2.82 9.67 1.04
C GLN A 83 -4.24 9.84 0.51
N THR A 84 -4.39 10.27 -0.74
CA THR A 84 -5.68 10.48 -1.40
C THR A 84 -5.68 9.97 -2.84
N GLY A 85 -6.87 9.64 -3.32
CA GLY A 85 -7.09 9.12 -4.67
C GLY A 85 -6.48 7.74 -4.87
N GLY A 86 -6.24 7.43 -6.14
CA GLY A 86 -5.87 6.09 -6.57
C GLY A 86 -6.61 5.72 -7.84
N TYR A 87 -6.56 4.44 -8.19
CA TYR A 87 -7.23 3.89 -9.37
C TYR A 87 -8.31 2.89 -8.94
N PHE A 88 -9.34 2.69 -9.76
CA PHE A 88 -10.43 1.73 -9.50
C PHE A 88 -11.06 1.89 -8.09
N GLU A 89 -10.74 1.02 -7.12
CA GLU A 89 -11.25 1.16 -5.76
C GLU A 89 -10.70 2.40 -5.02
N GLY A 90 -9.58 2.97 -5.49
CA GLY A 90 -8.99 4.20 -4.96
C GLY A 90 -9.51 5.50 -5.59
N GLU A 91 -10.26 5.42 -6.70
CA GLU A 91 -10.76 6.60 -7.41
C GLU A 91 -11.89 7.32 -6.64
N LYS A 92 -12.68 6.58 -5.86
CA LYS A 92 -13.91 7.09 -5.24
C LYS A 92 -13.68 7.56 -3.81
N VAL A 93 -13.39 8.85 -3.65
CA VAL A 93 -13.52 9.57 -2.36
C VAL A 93 -14.75 10.49 -2.30
N HIS A 94 -15.60 10.52 -3.34
CA HIS A 94 -16.88 11.22 -3.31
C HIS A 94 -18.05 10.32 -3.73
N LYS A 95 -18.95 10.08 -2.77
CA LYS A 95 -20.39 9.98 -3.02
C LYS A 95 -21.04 11.20 -2.41
#